data_AF-A0A3S3PD69-F1
#
_entry.id   AF-A0A3S3PD69-F1
#
_cell.length_a   1.000
_cell.length_b   1.000
_cell.length_c   1.000
_cell.angle_alpha   90.00
_cell.angle_beta   90.00
_cell.angle_gamma   90.00
#
_symmetry.space_group_name_H-M   'P 1'
#
loop_
_entity.id
_entity.type
_entity.pdbx_description
1 polymer ?
#
loop_
_entity_poly.entity_id
_entity_poly.type
_entity_poly.pdbx_seq_one_letter_code
_entity_poly.pdbx_strand_id
1 'polypeptide(L)'
;MTVSLPPFEPLVPSYVYTRLSLVLTAVGLLFMAMFFMIEVTSSRSKYVDDSNRFHATVARVLKEVSIALIASTFLGFGLLFLCLCVGIYV
;
A
#
# COMPACT_ATOMS: atom_id res chain seq x y z
N MET A 1 -43.69 18.61 14.12
CA MET A 1 -42.87 17.88 15.11
C MET A 1 -41.55 17.56 14.44
N THR A 2 -40.49 18.33 14.73
CA THR A 2 -39.15 18.05 14.20
C THR A 2 -38.48 17.05 15.14
N VAL A 3 -38.15 15.87 14.62
CA VAL A 3 -37.42 14.84 15.36
C VAL A 3 -36.01 15.36 15.64
N SER A 4 -35.66 15.51 16.92
CA SER A 4 -34.30 15.92 17.34
C SER A 4 -33.35 14.74 17.18
N LEU A 5 -32.79 14.59 15.98
CA LEU A 5 -31.71 13.64 15.73
C LEU A 5 -30.40 14.19 16.31
N PRO A 6 -29.55 13.32 16.89
CA PRO A 6 -28.24 13.74 17.34
C PRO A 6 -27.42 14.32 16.16
N PRO A 7 -26.58 15.34 16.40
CA PRO A 7 -25.71 15.91 15.38
C PRO A 7 -24.80 14.83 14.77
N PHE A 8 -24.60 14.88 13.46
CA PHE A 8 -23.63 13.99 12.81
C PHE A 8 -22.22 14.41 13.19
N GLU A 9 -21.53 13.58 13.98
CA GLU A 9 -20.11 13.72 14.23
C GLU A 9 -19.34 12.93 13.16
N PRO A 10 -18.53 13.59 12.32
CA PRO A 10 -17.72 12.88 11.34
C PRO A 10 -16.68 12.01 12.05
N LEU A 11 -16.51 10.77 11.57
CA LEU A 11 -15.54 9.79 12.10
C LEU A 11 -14.11 10.32 12.16
N VAL A 12 -13.76 11.27 11.29
CA VAL A 12 -12.42 11.84 11.22
C VAL A 12 -12.50 13.35 10.97
N PRO A 13 -11.77 14.19 11.75
CA PRO A 13 -11.69 15.62 11.49
C PRO A 13 -10.94 15.91 10.18
N SER A 14 -11.42 16.90 9.44
CA SER A 14 -10.90 17.29 8.11
C SER A 14 -9.38 17.58 8.08
N TYR A 15 -8.83 18.10 9.17
CA TYR A 15 -7.40 18.41 9.29
C TYR A 15 -6.49 17.17 9.38
N VAL A 16 -7.05 16.01 9.77
CA VAL A 16 -6.27 14.79 10.01
C VAL A 16 -6.04 14.03 8.70
N TYR A 17 -6.89 14.23 7.68
CA TYR A 17 -6.79 13.56 6.38
C TYR A 17 -5.47 13.83 5.66
N THR A 18 -5.00 15.08 5.62
CA THR A 18 -3.77 15.44 4.92
C THR A 18 -2.55 14.74 5.52
N ARG A 19 -2.48 14.65 6.85
CA ARG A 19 -1.34 14.01 7.52
C ARG A 19 -1.36 12.50 7.39
N LEU A 20 -2.55 11.88 7.50
CA LEU A 20 -2.72 10.46 7.25
C LEU A 20 -2.38 10.12 5.80
N SER A 21 -2.90 10.87 4.82
CA SER A 21 -2.61 10.67 3.40
C SER A 21 -1.11 10.72 3.13
N LEU A 22 -0.42 11.73 3.65
CA LEU A 22 1.02 11.91 3.41
C LEU A 22 1.83 10.75 4.00
N VAL A 23 1.51 10.31 5.23
CA VAL A 23 2.21 9.20 5.87
C VAL A 23 1.93 7.87 5.15
N LEU A 24 0.67 7.53 4.88
CA LEU A 24 0.32 6.28 4.21
C LEU A 24 0.89 6.22 2.78
N THR A 25 0.80 7.32 2.03
CA THR A 25 1.32 7.39 0.66
C THR A 25 2.85 7.32 0.64
N ALA A 26 3.54 8.03 1.53
CA ALA A 26 5.00 7.98 1.62
C ALA A 26 5.50 6.57 1.98
N VAL A 27 4.90 5.93 2.99
CA VAL A 27 5.27 4.57 3.39
C VAL A 27 4.94 3.57 2.28
N GLY A 28 3.77 3.68 1.64
CA GLY A 28 3.38 2.84 0.51
C GLY A 28 4.35 2.94 -0.68
N LEU A 29 4.79 4.16 -1.02
CA LEU A 29 5.80 4.39 -2.07
C LEU A 29 7.15 3.78 -1.71
N LEU A 30 7.57 3.87 -0.45
CA LEU A 30 8.82 3.25 0.01
C LEU A 30 8.76 1.73 -0.09
N PHE A 31 7.66 1.09 0.31
CA PHE A 31 7.48 -0.36 0.16
C PHE A 31 7.43 -0.79 -1.31
N MET A 32 6.75 -0.02 -2.17
CA MET A 32 6.70 -0.23 -3.61
C MET A 32 8.10 -0.13 -4.24
N ALA A 33 8.89 0.87 -3.84
CA ALA A 33 10.26 1.05 -4.31
C ALA A 33 11.19 -0.07 -3.83
N MET A 34 11.03 -0.51 -2.58
CA MET A 34 11.78 -1.65 -2.04
C MET A 34 11.48 -2.95 -2.80
N PHE A 35 10.22 -3.18 -3.20
CA PHE A 35 9.87 -4.32 -4.05
C PHE A 35 10.62 -4.29 -5.38
N PHE A 36 10.60 -3.15 -6.09
CA PHE A 36 11.36 -3.00 -7.35
C PHE A 36 12.86 -3.18 -7.14
N MET A 37 13.41 -2.65 -6.05
CA MET A 37 14.82 -2.79 -5.72
C MET A 37 15.19 -4.27 -5.49
N ILE A 38 14.38 -5.02 -4.74
CA ILE A 38 14.61 -6.45 -4.48
C ILE A 38 14.50 -7.26 -5.77
N GLU A 39 13.54 -6.99 -6.64
CA GLU A 39 13.39 -7.73 -7.91
C GLU A 39 14.59 -7.47 -8.84
N VAL A 40 14.95 -6.19 -9.03
CA VAL A 40 16.08 -5.80 -9.88
C VAL A 40 17.40 -6.38 -9.34
N THR A 41 17.60 -6.34 -8.03
CA THR A 41 18.83 -6.84 -7.39
C THR A 41 18.89 -8.37 -7.36
N SER A 42 17.77 -9.04 -7.06
CA SER A 42 17.71 -10.50 -6.99
C SER A 42 17.86 -11.15 -8.36
N SER A 43 17.52 -10.45 -9.45
CA SER A 43 17.79 -10.89 -10.83
C SER A 43 19.28 -11.17 -11.08
N ARG A 44 20.20 -10.45 -10.43
CA ARG A 44 21.65 -10.66 -10.56
C ARG A 44 22.17 -11.90 -9.81
N SER A 45 21.41 -12.43 -8.85
CA SER A 45 21.73 -13.64 -8.10
C SER A 45 21.02 -14.89 -8.66
N LYS A 46 20.51 -14.84 -9.91
CA LYS A 46 19.77 -15.95 -10.56
C LYS A 46 20.67 -17.00 -11.24
N TYR A 47 22.00 -16.86 -11.25
CA TYR A 47 22.90 -17.71 -12.07
C TYR A 47 23.38 -19.03 -11.41
N VAL A 48 23.10 -19.29 -10.13
CA VAL A 48 23.84 -20.33 -9.37
C VAL A 48 23.01 -21.57 -8.96
N ASP A 49 21.68 -21.51 -8.92
CA ASP A 49 20.87 -22.62 -8.35
C ASP A 49 19.78 -23.10 -9.33
N ASP A 50 20.18 -24.01 -10.23
CA ASP A 50 19.38 -24.39 -11.41
C ASP A 50 18.73 -25.79 -11.33
N SER A 51 18.89 -26.49 -10.20
CA SER A 51 18.51 -27.91 -10.09
C SER A 51 17.10 -28.19 -9.56
N ASN A 52 16.36 -27.20 -9.04
CA ASN A 52 15.02 -27.40 -8.44
C ASN A 52 14.05 -26.25 -8.78
N ARG A 53 13.87 -25.99 -10.09
CA ARG A 53 13.29 -24.73 -10.62
C ARG A 53 11.82 -24.48 -10.25
N PHE A 54 10.96 -25.49 -10.23
CA PHE A 54 9.51 -25.27 -9.99
C PHE A 54 9.25 -24.83 -8.55
N HIS A 55 9.73 -25.60 -7.56
CA HIS A 55 9.49 -25.32 -6.14
C HIS A 55 10.18 -24.03 -5.66
N ALA A 56 11.40 -23.76 -6.14
CA ALA A 56 12.12 -22.51 -5.85
C ALA A 56 11.43 -21.28 -6.45
N THR A 57 10.74 -21.42 -7.59
CA THR A 57 9.98 -20.32 -8.21
C THR A 57 8.74 -19.98 -7.39
N VAL A 58 7.97 -20.99 -6.94
CA VAL A 58 6.75 -20.73 -6.16
C VAL A 58 7.07 -20.01 -4.85
N ALA A 59 8.14 -20.41 -4.15
CA ALA A 59 8.56 -19.77 -2.90
C ALA A 59 9.00 -18.31 -3.07
N ARG A 60 9.68 -17.98 -4.18
CA ARG A 60 10.12 -16.61 -4.51
C ARG A 60 8.92 -15.71 -4.83
N VAL A 61 8.04 -16.19 -5.72
CA VAL A 61 6.82 -15.46 -6.09
C VAL A 61 5.92 -15.24 -4.88
N LEU A 62 5.77 -16.22 -3.98
CA LEU A 62 5.00 -16.04 -2.75
C LEU A 62 5.57 -14.95 -1.84
N LYS A 63 6.89 -14.90 -1.68
CA LYS A 63 7.57 -13.85 -0.91
C LYS A 63 7.39 -12.48 -1.56
N GLU A 64 7.58 -12.39 -2.86
CA GLU A 64 7.42 -11.17 -3.65
C GLU A 64 5.97 -10.64 -3.60
N VAL A 65 4.98 -11.52 -3.79
CA VAL A 65 3.55 -11.19 -3.70
C VAL A 65 3.19 -10.71 -2.31
N SER A 66 3.74 -11.30 -1.24
CA SER A 66 3.44 -10.85 0.13
C SER A 66 3.85 -9.39 0.38
N ILE A 67 5.01 -8.98 -0.13
CA ILE A 67 5.52 -7.61 -0.02
C ILE A 67 4.71 -6.67 -0.90
N ALA A 68 4.38 -7.09 -2.13
CA ALA A 68 3.55 -6.32 -3.05
C ALA A 68 2.12 -6.10 -2.50
N LEU A 69 1.55 -7.07 -1.78
CA LEU A 69 0.23 -6.97 -1.17
C LEU A 69 0.22 -5.93 -0.04
N ILE A 70 1.25 -5.95 0.83
CA ILE A 70 1.43 -4.93 1.87
C ILE A 70 1.65 -3.55 1.24
N ALA A 71 2.48 -3.44 0.20
CA ALA A 71 2.69 -2.18 -0.50
C ALA A 71 1.38 -1.63 -1.11
N SER A 72 0.62 -2.48 -1.81
CA SER A 72 -0.62 -2.11 -2.50
C SER A 72 -1.72 -1.68 -1.52
N THR A 73 -1.86 -2.35 -0.37
CA THR A 73 -2.83 -1.94 0.66
C THR A 73 -2.51 -0.55 1.22
N PHE A 74 -1.26 -0.30 1.63
CA PHE A 74 -0.85 1.02 2.13
C PHE A 74 -0.96 2.12 1.07
N LEU A 75 -0.54 1.84 -0.17
CA LEU A 75 -0.62 2.78 -1.27
C LEU A 75 -2.07 3.08 -1.68
N GLY A 76 -2.94 2.06 -1.71
CA GLY A 76 -4.36 2.19 -2.01
C GLY A 76 -5.10 3.04 -0.98
N PHE A 77 -4.92 2.75 0.32
CA PHE A 77 -5.47 3.60 1.37
C PHE A 77 -4.90 5.03 1.32
N GLY A 78 -3.61 5.19 1.05
CA GLY A 78 -2.98 6.50 0.87
C GLY A 78 -3.64 7.32 -0.24
N LEU A 79 -3.93 6.69 -1.38
CA LEU A 79 -4.61 7.31 -2.53
C LEU A 79 -6.04 7.74 -2.21
N LEU A 80 -6.80 6.93 -1.46
CA LEU A 80 -8.15 7.31 -1.01
C LEU A 80 -8.11 8.59 -0.18
N PHE A 81 -7.23 8.65 0.83
CA PHE A 81 -7.05 9.86 1.64
C PHE A 81 -6.50 11.05 0.84
N LEU A 82 -5.73 10.80 -0.22
CA LEU A 82 -5.24 11.85 -1.11
C LEU A 82 -6.39 12.46 -1.92
N CYS A 83 -7.29 11.65 -2.49
CA CYS A 83 -8.49 12.14 -3.18
C CYS A 83 -9.36 12.99 -2.23
N LEU A 84 -9.59 12.49 -1.02
CA LEU A 84 -10.28 13.23 0.04
C LEU A 84 -9.59 14.56 0.36
N CYS A 85 -8.25 14.59 0.36
CA CYS A 85 -7.47 15.81 0.61
C CYS A 85 -7.59 16.85 -0.51
N VAL A 86 -7.72 16.43 -1.78
CA VAL A 86 -7.92 17.33 -2.94
C VAL A 86 -9.35 17.87 -2.98
N GLY A 87 -10.26 17.33 -2.16
CA GLY A 87 -11.68 17.70 -2.14
C GLY A 87 -12.53 16.85 -3.08
N ILE A 88 -12.00 15.73 -3.57
CA ILE A 88 -12.78 14.71 -4.29
C ILE A 88 -13.31 13.74 -3.25
N TYR A 89 -14.57 13.94 -2.88
CA TYR A 89 -15.29 13.06 -1.97
C TYR A 89 -15.78 11.82 -2.75
N VAL A 90 -15.12 10.68 -2.50
CA VAL A 90 -15.49 9.34 -2.97
C VAL A 90 -16.39 8.66 -1.94
#